data_AF-A0A7S4RSB6-F1
#
_entry.id   AF-A0A7S4RSB6-F1
#
_cell.length_a   1.000
_cell.length_b   1.000
_cell.length_c   1.000
_cell.angle_alpha   90.00
_cell.angle_beta   90.00
_cell.angle_gamma   90.00
#
_symmetry.space_group_name_H-M   'P 1'
#
loop_
_entity.id
_entity.type
_entity.pdbx_description
1 polymer ?
#
loop_
_entity_poly.entity_id
_entity_poly.type
_entity_poly.pdbx_seq_one_letter_code
_entity_poly.pdbx_strand_id
1 'polypeptide(L)'
;MIQALVDQPSRCLRDAHDSIDFVEMEQEDLSTHPPPQPGAADEEGNILPWMLVDTREKMEACVKEIVDSHPSELAFDLEMHNVSKYMQITCLLQLCTDQGKDYVIDVLAPGVWDAVSLLSPIFADPNIVKIGHCIGGMDVPSLHRDFGIFVVNAFDTYEAARALNYKRSGLATICEQYGLTSSQEYATLKKEYQNTDWRVRPLTEPMIRYGRYDVHFLVKLRLLLIRDLTKAQLFDSAGLDQDEEARMVARALAETFRTAQRFEDEEDGISETAGENANAVMSESDDYLTALSDTDDNEDEFFDGDDGNNNDTTSSEKKKKSVFRAKDLRMHLGLMNVISTSQERCLCLWVDKKEPAERHDALISVIRKSTFGGSEWNESNMSLYRKLVEWRDDVAAMESTMPGIVCSLDLIVSVAYKQPIDKSGLKLISYFLPELLEDEDLGYADDMFSIVKESLKENGQMIDKTAHLLWADRRKNLYQNGVTSQSRDLDDEKPRTRELDGGNNDDEDENEKSTYLTSTKVLSVLAGVMICAGVIILVKKRRR
;
A
#
# COMPACT_ATOMS: atom_id res chain seq x y z
N MET A 1 -9.14 -7.12 21.96
CA MET A 1 -8.43 -5.90 22.44
C MET A 1 -8.31 -4.84 21.35
N ILE A 2 -7.66 -5.11 20.21
CA ILE A 2 -7.55 -4.14 19.10
C ILE A 2 -8.93 -3.73 18.57
N GLN A 3 -9.84 -4.69 18.37
CA GLN A 3 -11.24 -4.44 18.03
C GLN A 3 -11.88 -3.41 18.99
N ALA A 4 -11.81 -3.65 20.30
CA ALA A 4 -12.36 -2.75 21.32
C ALA A 4 -11.73 -1.33 21.34
N LEU A 5 -10.52 -1.16 20.77
CA LEU A 5 -9.88 0.15 20.60
C LEU A 5 -10.32 0.83 19.30
N VAL A 6 -10.55 0.05 18.25
CA VAL A 6 -11.14 0.48 16.97
C VAL A 6 -12.60 0.90 17.14
N ASP A 7 -13.35 0.23 18.04
CA ASP A 7 -14.75 0.52 18.34
C ASP A 7 -14.95 1.86 19.11
N GLN A 8 -13.91 2.68 19.25
CA GLN A 8 -13.95 4.01 19.90
C GLN A 8 -13.57 5.14 18.92
N PRO A 9 -14.26 5.27 17.76
CA PRO A 9 -13.92 6.26 16.73
C PRO A 9 -13.96 7.70 17.25
N SER A 10 -14.79 7.98 18.27
CA SER A 10 -14.89 9.31 18.89
C SER A 10 -13.57 9.83 19.50
N ARG A 11 -12.60 8.94 19.79
CA ARG A 11 -11.25 9.31 20.27
C ARG A 11 -10.36 9.94 19.21
N CYS A 12 -10.70 9.77 17.93
CA CYS A 12 -10.01 10.45 16.83
C CYS A 12 -10.24 11.97 16.87
N LEU A 13 -11.27 12.42 17.60
CA LEU A 13 -11.48 13.82 17.95
C LEU A 13 -11.11 14.02 19.43
N ARG A 14 -10.14 14.89 19.69
CA ARG A 14 -9.55 15.12 21.00
C ARG A 14 -10.22 16.30 21.68
N ASP A 15 -10.87 16.08 22.82
CA ASP A 15 -11.70 17.11 23.48
C ASP A 15 -10.94 18.39 23.85
N ALA A 16 -9.67 18.26 24.22
CA ALA A 16 -8.84 19.39 24.63
C ALA A 16 -8.10 20.07 23.47
N HIS A 17 -7.97 19.42 22.31
CA HIS A 17 -7.06 19.84 21.24
C HIS A 17 -7.75 20.08 19.90
N ASP A 18 -8.81 19.34 19.58
CA ASP A 18 -9.52 19.51 18.32
C ASP A 18 -10.58 20.60 18.43
N SER A 19 -10.22 21.77 17.89
CA SER A 19 -11.14 22.86 17.59
C SER A 19 -10.83 23.43 16.21
N ILE A 20 -11.87 23.63 15.42
CA ILE A 20 -11.78 24.21 14.09
C ILE A 20 -12.50 25.55 14.09
N ASP A 21 -11.79 26.62 13.76
CA ASP A 21 -12.37 27.91 13.41
C ASP A 21 -12.41 28.05 11.88
N PHE A 22 -13.62 28.02 11.30
CA PHE A 22 -13.79 28.14 9.86
C PHE A 22 -13.30 29.47 9.31
N VAL A 23 -13.41 30.56 10.08
CA VAL A 23 -13.00 31.89 9.62
C VAL A 23 -11.48 31.96 9.55
N GLU A 24 -10.80 31.47 10.59
CA GLU A 24 -9.33 31.42 10.62
C GLU A 24 -8.79 30.55 9.48
N MET A 25 -9.35 29.34 9.30
CA MET A 25 -8.92 28.41 8.27
C MET A 25 -9.24 28.85 6.83
N GLU A 26 -10.19 29.76 6.63
CA GLU A 26 -10.48 30.36 5.30
C GLU A 26 -9.56 31.53 4.99
N GLN A 27 -9.05 32.22 6.01
CA GLN A 27 -8.13 33.34 5.86
C GLN A 27 -6.67 32.91 5.78
N GLU A 28 -6.37 31.66 6.16
CA GLU A 28 -5.05 31.09 6.07
C GLU A 28 -4.56 30.95 4.62
N ASP A 29 -3.41 31.54 4.32
CA ASP A 29 -2.75 31.38 3.03
C ASP A 29 -1.95 30.06 3.01
N LEU A 30 -2.60 28.98 2.59
CA LEU A 30 -2.02 27.64 2.50
C LEU A 30 -0.81 27.56 1.55
N SER A 31 -0.66 28.51 0.62
CA SER A 31 0.50 28.56 -0.28
C SER A 31 1.81 28.91 0.45
N THR A 32 1.70 29.47 1.66
CA THR A 32 2.83 29.78 2.54
C THR A 32 3.23 28.62 3.45
N HIS A 33 2.46 27.51 3.45
CA HIS A 33 2.84 26.33 4.20
C HIS A 33 4.16 25.78 3.62
N PRO A 34 5.24 25.69 4.41
CA PRO A 34 6.54 25.34 3.88
C PRO A 34 6.51 23.90 3.35
N PRO A 35 7.15 23.63 2.20
CA PRO A 35 7.43 22.25 1.80
C PRO A 35 8.50 21.63 2.71
N PRO A 36 8.70 20.30 2.63
CA PRO A 36 9.83 19.62 3.28
C PRO A 36 11.16 20.29 2.92
N GLN A 37 11.80 20.95 3.89
CA GLN A 37 13.05 21.69 3.67
C GLN A 37 14.22 20.72 3.40
N PRO A 38 15.14 20.99 2.45
CA PRO A 38 16.34 20.17 2.24
C PRO A 38 17.18 20.04 3.53
N GLY A 39 17.80 18.89 3.77
CA GLY A 39 18.59 18.67 4.98
C GLY A 39 19.98 19.30 4.93
N ALA A 40 20.21 20.37 5.69
CA ALA A 40 21.45 20.65 6.43
C ALA A 40 21.17 21.37 7.77
N ALA A 41 22.00 21.14 8.80
CA ALA A 41 22.08 22.11 9.90
C ALA A 41 22.47 23.46 9.28
N ASP A 42 21.80 24.54 9.67
CA ASP A 42 22.23 25.87 9.27
C ASP A 42 23.63 26.17 9.85
N GLU A 43 24.26 27.23 9.34
CA GLU A 43 25.58 27.67 9.81
C GLU A 43 25.60 28.00 11.33
N GLU A 44 24.42 28.14 11.95
CA GLU A 44 24.22 28.41 13.37
C GLU A 44 23.99 27.15 14.24
N GLY A 45 23.88 25.96 13.66
CA GLY A 45 23.76 24.70 14.39
C GLY A 45 22.33 24.38 14.88
N ASN A 46 21.29 24.95 14.28
CA ASN A 46 19.92 24.59 14.58
C ASN A 46 19.57 23.19 14.05
N ILE A 47 18.80 22.44 14.86
CA ILE A 47 18.41 21.06 14.56
C ILE A 47 17.55 21.05 13.29
N LEU A 48 17.93 20.18 12.36
CA LEU A 48 17.17 19.92 11.16
C LEU A 48 15.72 19.53 11.46
N PRO A 49 14.72 20.02 10.70
CA PRO A 49 13.32 19.65 10.88
C PRO A 49 13.04 18.19 10.47
N TRP A 50 14.04 17.39 10.13
CA TRP A 50 13.85 15.98 9.78
C TRP A 50 15.06 15.09 10.14
N MET A 51 14.85 13.77 10.18
CA MET A 51 15.88 12.77 10.49
C MET A 51 15.84 11.58 9.52
N LEU A 52 16.99 11.24 8.92
CA LEU A 52 17.19 9.94 8.28
C LEU A 52 17.60 8.91 9.34
N VAL A 53 16.80 7.85 9.50
CA VAL A 53 17.03 6.74 10.41
C VAL A 53 17.54 5.54 9.61
N ASP A 54 18.86 5.34 9.61
CA ASP A 54 19.60 4.32 8.84
C ASP A 54 20.48 3.43 9.73
N THR A 55 20.28 3.51 11.05
CA THR A 55 21.01 2.74 12.07
C THR A 55 20.10 2.49 13.27
N ARG A 56 20.40 1.44 14.04
CA ARG A 56 19.65 1.10 15.25
C ARG A 56 19.67 2.23 16.29
N GLU A 57 20.81 2.90 16.45
CA GLU A 57 20.96 4.01 17.40
C GLU A 57 20.09 5.21 17.01
N LYS A 58 20.00 5.52 15.70
CA LYS A 58 19.09 6.56 15.22
C LYS A 58 17.62 6.13 15.35
N MET A 59 17.31 4.84 15.27
CA MET A 59 15.96 4.33 15.53
C MET A 59 15.56 4.54 16.98
N GLU A 60 16.46 4.21 17.92
CA GLU A 60 16.25 4.47 19.35
C GLU A 60 16.13 5.99 19.64
N ALA A 61 16.94 6.83 18.98
CA ALA A 61 16.84 8.28 19.09
C ALA A 61 15.52 8.82 18.53
N CYS A 62 15.09 8.36 17.36
CA CYS A 62 13.80 8.70 16.74
C CYS A 62 12.63 8.40 17.69
N VAL A 63 12.57 7.17 18.21
CA VAL A 63 11.51 6.77 19.16
C VAL A 63 11.54 7.65 20.41
N LYS A 64 12.73 7.91 20.97
CA LYS A 64 12.88 8.77 22.14
C LYS A 64 12.39 10.20 21.87
N GLU A 65 12.77 10.79 20.74
CA GLU A 65 12.35 12.13 20.36
C GLU A 65 10.83 12.24 20.20
N ILE A 66 10.20 11.24 19.54
CA ILE A 66 8.74 11.19 19.39
C ILE A 66 8.06 11.04 20.75
N VAL A 67 8.57 10.20 21.66
CA VAL A 67 7.98 10.04 22.99
C VAL A 67 8.11 11.33 23.82
N ASP A 68 9.28 11.96 23.82
CA ASP A 68 9.57 13.16 24.61
C ASP A 68 8.80 14.39 24.11
N SER A 69 8.48 14.47 22.81
CA SER A 69 7.70 15.58 22.25
C SER A 69 6.20 15.48 22.55
N HIS A 70 5.72 14.32 23.05
CA HIS A 70 4.32 14.05 23.35
C HIS A 70 3.36 14.46 22.22
N PRO A 71 3.56 13.98 20.99
CA PRO A 71 2.75 14.37 19.86
C PRO A 71 1.33 13.88 20.06
N SER A 72 0.39 14.69 19.62
CA SER A 72 -1.02 14.37 19.68
C SER A 72 -1.53 13.81 18.35
N GLU A 73 -0.72 13.92 17.28
CA GLU A 73 -0.95 13.34 15.95
C GLU A 73 0.38 12.84 15.37
N LEU A 74 0.31 11.75 14.61
CA LEU A 74 1.45 11.15 13.92
C LEU A 74 1.01 10.75 12.51
N ALA A 75 1.48 11.47 11.50
CA ALA A 75 1.34 11.07 10.12
C ALA A 75 2.31 9.93 9.79
N PHE A 76 1.89 9.00 8.94
CA PHE A 76 2.73 7.91 8.47
C PHE A 76 2.40 7.50 7.02
N ASP A 77 3.40 6.95 6.35
CA ASP A 77 3.31 6.33 5.03
C ASP A 77 4.37 5.22 4.92
N LEU A 78 4.22 4.32 3.95
CA LEU A 78 5.17 3.23 3.70
C LEU A 78 5.48 3.12 2.22
N GLU A 79 6.74 2.78 1.90
CA GLU A 79 7.11 2.31 0.58
C GLU A 79 7.43 0.83 0.61
N MET A 80 6.90 0.08 -0.36
CA MET A 80 7.07 -1.36 -0.45
C MET A 80 7.73 -1.75 -1.77
N HIS A 81 8.47 -2.85 -1.75
CA HIS A 81 8.80 -3.58 -2.96
C HIS A 81 7.83 -4.73 -3.15
N ASN A 82 6.99 -4.62 -4.18
CA ASN A 82 5.96 -5.60 -4.51
C ASN A 82 6.37 -6.39 -5.75
N VAL A 83 6.85 -7.61 -5.58
CA VAL A 83 7.11 -8.50 -6.73
C VAL A 83 5.82 -9.20 -7.16
N SER A 84 4.94 -9.50 -6.20
CA SER A 84 3.60 -10.03 -6.45
C SER A 84 2.66 -9.63 -5.31
N LYS A 85 1.35 -9.88 -5.46
CA LYS A 85 0.37 -9.74 -4.35
C LYS A 85 0.63 -10.69 -3.17
N TYR A 86 1.60 -11.59 -3.30
CA TYR A 86 2.00 -12.56 -2.29
C TYR A 86 3.43 -12.33 -1.80
N MET A 87 4.20 -11.47 -2.47
CA MET A 87 5.59 -11.16 -2.13
C MET A 87 5.78 -9.66 -2.10
N GLN A 88 5.75 -9.14 -0.88
CA GLN A 88 5.77 -7.73 -0.58
C GLN A 88 6.64 -7.54 0.67
N ILE A 89 7.51 -6.54 0.64
CA ILE A 89 8.37 -6.20 1.76
C ILE A 89 8.37 -4.69 1.92
N THR A 90 8.23 -4.20 3.14
CA THR A 90 8.42 -2.78 3.43
C THR A 90 9.89 -2.39 3.27
N CYS A 91 10.13 -1.33 2.52
CA CYS A 91 11.45 -0.82 2.19
C CYS A 91 11.74 0.55 2.80
N LEU A 92 10.70 1.31 3.14
CA LEU A 92 10.80 2.62 3.78
C LEU A 92 9.57 2.83 4.66
N LEU A 93 9.77 3.48 5.81
CA LEU A 93 8.69 3.97 6.68
C LEU A 93 8.91 5.46 6.92
N GLN A 94 7.89 6.27 6.72
CA GLN A 94 7.95 7.71 6.89
C GLN A 94 7.00 8.13 7.99
N LEU A 95 7.43 9.10 8.82
CA LEU A 95 6.62 9.65 9.90
C LEU A 95 6.69 11.18 9.88
N CYS A 96 5.62 11.85 10.28
CA CYS A 96 5.65 13.28 10.58
C CYS A 96 4.81 13.57 11.83
N THR A 97 5.36 14.31 12.78
CA THR A 97 4.62 14.70 13.99
C THR A 97 3.86 16.00 13.78
N ASP A 98 2.89 16.29 14.65
CA ASP A 98 2.15 17.56 14.69
C ASP A 98 3.02 18.80 15.00
N GLN A 99 4.27 18.62 15.45
CA GLN A 99 5.26 19.71 15.53
C GLN A 99 5.98 19.97 14.19
N GLY A 100 5.67 19.21 13.13
CA GLY A 100 6.22 19.38 11.78
C GLY A 100 7.57 18.72 11.55
N LYS A 101 7.98 17.76 12.39
CA LYS A 101 9.25 17.04 12.23
C LYS A 101 9.06 15.76 11.44
N ASP A 102 9.81 15.60 10.34
CA ASP A 102 9.74 14.41 9.48
C ASP A 102 10.80 13.36 9.89
N TYR A 103 10.47 12.09 9.80
CA TYR A 103 11.41 10.98 9.96
C TYR A 103 11.32 10.08 8.73
N VAL A 104 12.46 9.75 8.14
CA VAL A 104 12.55 8.79 7.04
C VAL A 104 13.36 7.61 7.53
N ILE A 105 12.69 6.46 7.69
CA ILE A 105 13.26 5.26 8.30
C ILE A 105 13.60 4.26 7.20
N ASP A 106 14.89 4.09 6.96
CA ASP A 106 15.42 3.04 6.09
C ASP A 106 15.37 1.69 6.83
N VAL A 107 14.23 1.01 6.73
CA VAL A 107 13.98 -0.25 7.44
C VAL A 107 14.91 -1.39 7.00
N LEU A 108 15.52 -1.30 5.81
CA LEU A 108 16.45 -2.28 5.29
C LEU A 108 17.90 -2.02 5.71
N ALA A 109 18.18 -0.88 6.36
CA ALA A 109 19.51 -0.61 6.86
C ALA A 109 19.89 -1.60 7.99
N PRO A 110 21.19 -1.96 8.11
CA PRO A 110 21.62 -2.98 9.07
C PRO A 110 21.17 -2.70 10.51
N GLY A 111 20.42 -3.63 11.08
CA GLY A 111 19.92 -3.57 12.46
C GLY A 111 18.70 -2.67 12.68
N VAL A 112 18.17 -2.01 11.64
CA VAL A 112 16.96 -1.16 11.75
C VAL A 112 15.70 -2.01 11.73
N TRP A 113 15.59 -3.01 10.83
CA TRP A 113 14.42 -3.89 10.69
C TRP A 113 13.86 -4.39 12.04
N ASP A 114 14.71 -5.02 12.86
CA ASP A 114 14.33 -5.57 14.17
C ASP A 114 13.95 -4.48 15.19
N ALA A 115 14.45 -3.26 15.01
CA ALA A 115 14.22 -2.13 15.89
C ALA A 115 12.96 -1.31 15.53
N VAL A 116 12.37 -1.50 14.35
CA VAL A 116 11.13 -0.80 13.94
C VAL A 116 9.99 -1.08 14.92
N SER A 117 9.94 -2.29 15.49
CA SER A 117 8.95 -2.69 16.52
C SER A 117 8.94 -1.82 17.78
N LEU A 118 9.98 -1.01 18.01
CA LEU A 118 9.99 -0.01 19.09
C LEU A 118 8.92 1.09 18.90
N LEU A 119 8.38 1.26 17.70
CA LEU A 119 7.26 2.17 17.41
C LEU A 119 5.90 1.61 17.84
N SER A 120 5.78 0.30 18.13
CA SER A 120 4.51 -0.35 18.47
C SER A 120 3.71 0.37 19.57
N PRO A 121 4.32 0.82 20.70
CA PRO A 121 3.57 1.55 21.72
C PRO A 121 2.96 2.87 21.22
N ILE A 122 3.63 3.57 20.29
CA ILE A 122 3.18 4.86 19.75
C ILE A 122 2.01 4.65 18.78
N PHE A 123 2.13 3.66 17.89
CA PHE A 123 1.05 3.29 16.96
C PHE A 123 -0.19 2.71 17.67
N ALA A 124 0.02 2.01 18.79
CA ALA A 124 -1.05 1.44 19.60
C ALA A 124 -1.66 2.44 20.61
N ASP A 125 -1.06 3.62 20.85
CA ASP A 125 -1.57 4.60 21.81
C ASP A 125 -2.88 5.24 21.29
N PRO A 126 -4.03 5.04 21.96
CA PRO A 126 -5.29 5.61 21.52
C PRO A 126 -5.37 7.15 21.70
N ASN A 127 -4.40 7.79 22.35
CA ASN A 127 -4.37 9.25 22.52
C ASN A 127 -3.63 9.98 21.38
N ILE A 128 -2.90 9.24 20.54
CA ILE A 128 -2.21 9.78 19.37
C ILE A 128 -3.04 9.44 18.14
N VAL A 129 -3.45 10.43 17.35
CA VAL A 129 -4.17 10.16 16.09
C VAL A 129 -3.16 9.78 15.01
N LYS A 130 -3.28 8.59 14.43
CA LYS A 130 -2.42 8.17 13.30
C LYS A 130 -3.05 8.63 11.98
N ILE A 131 -2.35 9.44 11.21
CA ILE A 131 -2.88 10.01 9.98
C ILE A 131 -2.20 9.35 8.80
N GLY A 132 -2.97 8.83 7.86
CA GLY A 132 -2.43 8.24 6.64
C GLY A 132 -3.33 8.49 5.45
N HIS A 133 -2.99 7.88 4.33
CA HIS A 133 -3.71 8.03 3.08
C HIS A 133 -3.88 6.67 2.39
N CYS A 134 -5.10 6.13 2.39
CA CYS A 134 -5.41 4.79 1.90
C CYS A 134 -4.74 3.68 2.75
N ILE A 135 -4.79 3.84 4.07
CA ILE A 135 -4.03 3.01 5.02
C ILE A 135 -4.48 1.54 5.02
N GLY A 136 -5.74 1.29 4.66
CA GLY A 136 -6.30 -0.06 4.52
C GLY A 136 -5.83 -0.79 3.25
N GLY A 137 -5.10 -0.11 2.37
CA GLY A 137 -4.49 -0.69 1.18
C GLY A 137 -3.35 -1.65 1.54
N MET A 138 -2.16 -1.09 1.80
CA MET A 138 -0.97 -1.88 2.11
C MET A 138 -0.25 -1.46 3.39
N ASP A 139 -0.48 -0.26 3.90
CA ASP A 139 0.28 0.29 5.03
C ASP A 139 0.00 -0.48 6.32
N VAL A 140 -1.27 -0.57 6.74
CA VAL A 140 -1.69 -1.33 7.92
C VAL A 140 -1.32 -2.82 7.80
N PRO A 141 -1.64 -3.53 6.69
CA PRO A 141 -1.20 -4.90 6.52
C PRO A 141 0.32 -5.08 6.63
N SER A 142 1.11 -4.19 6.03
CA SER A 142 2.57 -4.32 6.01
C SER A 142 3.20 -4.02 7.36
N LEU A 143 2.73 -3.01 8.08
CA LEU A 143 3.13 -2.75 9.48
C LEU A 143 2.90 -3.98 10.38
N HIS A 144 1.75 -4.64 10.21
CA HIS A 144 1.45 -5.87 10.94
C HIS A 144 2.36 -7.03 10.51
N ARG A 145 2.46 -7.29 9.19
CA ARG A 145 3.23 -8.41 8.63
C ARG A 145 4.71 -8.34 8.99
N ASP A 146 5.32 -7.17 8.77
CA ASP A 146 6.77 -7.02 8.78
C ASP A 146 7.30 -6.71 10.19
N PHE A 147 6.53 -5.99 11.01
CA PHE A 147 7.00 -5.46 12.30
C PHE A 147 6.10 -5.78 13.50
N GLY A 148 4.96 -6.45 13.30
CA GLY A 148 3.99 -6.71 14.35
C GLY A 148 3.35 -5.44 14.94
N ILE A 149 3.34 -4.35 14.17
CA ILE A 149 2.79 -3.06 14.59
C ILE A 149 1.28 -3.03 14.29
N PHE A 150 0.49 -2.66 15.28
CA PHE A 150 -0.94 -2.39 15.14
C PHE A 150 -1.22 -0.90 15.18
N VAL A 151 -2.07 -0.42 14.27
CA VAL A 151 -2.51 0.97 14.23
C VAL A 151 -3.82 1.09 15.00
N VAL A 152 -3.91 2.05 15.93
CA VAL A 152 -5.12 2.35 16.71
C VAL A 152 -5.42 3.83 16.61
N ASN A 153 -6.69 4.25 16.52
CA ASN A 153 -7.06 5.66 16.43
C ASN A 153 -6.48 6.36 15.19
N ALA A 154 -6.99 5.99 14.00
CA ALA A 154 -6.49 6.52 12.73
C ALA A 154 -7.45 7.50 12.02
N PHE A 155 -6.92 8.39 11.20
CA PHE A 155 -7.68 9.20 10.25
C PHE A 155 -7.15 8.96 8.84
N ASP A 156 -7.97 8.38 7.97
CA ASP A 156 -7.62 8.13 6.58
C ASP A 156 -8.10 9.28 5.68
N THR A 157 -7.14 10.07 5.20
CA THR A 157 -7.41 11.21 4.31
C THR A 157 -7.98 10.80 2.95
N TYR A 158 -7.74 9.57 2.50
CA TYR A 158 -8.33 9.02 1.28
C TYR A 158 -9.83 8.82 1.44
N GLU A 159 -10.27 8.22 2.56
CA GLU A 159 -11.69 8.01 2.83
C GLU A 159 -12.43 9.34 3.03
N ALA A 160 -11.77 10.33 3.66
CA ALA A 160 -12.31 11.68 3.76
C ALA A 160 -12.53 12.33 2.38
N ALA A 161 -11.54 12.24 1.48
CA ALA A 161 -11.65 12.78 0.12
C ALA A 161 -12.73 12.07 -0.70
N ARG A 162 -12.91 10.75 -0.50
CA ARG A 162 -14.00 9.97 -1.12
C ARG A 162 -15.37 10.42 -0.62
N ALA A 163 -15.54 10.61 0.69
CA ALA A 163 -16.78 11.11 1.27
C ALA A 163 -17.15 12.52 0.78
N LEU A 164 -16.15 13.35 0.47
CA LEU A 164 -16.31 14.65 -0.18
C LEU A 164 -16.53 14.59 -1.70
N ASN A 165 -16.64 13.40 -2.29
CA ASN A 165 -16.84 13.18 -3.72
C ASN A 165 -15.76 13.82 -4.61
N TYR A 166 -14.50 13.85 -4.16
CA TYR A 166 -13.41 14.37 -4.97
C TYR A 166 -13.17 13.47 -6.19
N LYS A 167 -13.11 14.08 -7.39
CA LYS A 167 -12.90 13.35 -8.65
C LYS A 167 -11.61 12.52 -8.68
N ARG A 168 -10.58 13.00 -8.00
CA ARG A 168 -9.27 12.35 -7.87
C ARG A 168 -8.89 12.41 -6.40
N SER A 169 -8.66 11.25 -5.81
CA SER A 169 -8.44 11.11 -4.36
C SER A 169 -6.99 10.74 -4.02
N GLY A 170 -6.05 10.85 -4.95
CA GLY A 170 -4.63 10.60 -4.65
C GLY A 170 -4.02 11.76 -3.86
N LEU A 171 -3.15 11.44 -2.90
CA LEU A 171 -2.54 12.40 -1.97
C LEU A 171 -2.00 13.67 -2.65
N ALA A 172 -1.12 13.51 -3.65
CA ALA A 172 -0.55 14.65 -4.38
C ALA A 172 -1.62 15.54 -5.04
N THR A 173 -2.71 14.95 -5.54
CA THR A 173 -3.82 15.70 -6.13
C THR A 173 -4.61 16.47 -5.07
N ILE A 174 -4.79 15.89 -3.88
CA ILE A 174 -5.48 16.56 -2.77
C ILE A 174 -4.62 17.72 -2.26
N CYS A 175 -3.31 17.52 -2.09
CA CYS A 175 -2.37 18.60 -1.72
C CYS A 175 -2.41 19.75 -2.71
N GLU A 176 -2.39 19.44 -4.02
CA GLU A 176 -2.49 20.42 -5.11
C GLU A 176 -3.82 21.20 -5.04
N GLN A 177 -4.94 20.50 -4.83
CA GLN A 177 -6.27 21.12 -4.73
C GLN A 177 -6.37 22.13 -3.57
N TYR A 178 -5.71 21.86 -2.45
CA TYR A 178 -5.66 22.78 -1.31
C TYR A 178 -4.54 23.83 -1.42
N GLY A 179 -3.69 23.78 -2.45
CA GLY A 179 -2.56 24.71 -2.60
C GLY A 179 -1.46 24.52 -1.57
N LEU A 180 -1.37 23.35 -0.92
CA LEU A 180 -0.34 23.05 0.09
C LEU A 180 1.05 22.84 -0.51
N THR A 181 1.11 22.53 -1.80
CA THR A 181 2.36 22.39 -2.53
C THR A 181 2.58 23.61 -3.40
N SER A 182 3.63 24.37 -3.10
CA SER A 182 4.04 25.54 -3.89
C SER A 182 4.80 25.17 -5.18
N SER A 183 5.11 23.89 -5.40
CA SER A 183 5.88 23.42 -6.55
C SER A 183 5.25 22.17 -7.20
N GLN A 184 5.30 22.12 -8.54
CA GLN A 184 5.09 20.92 -9.37
C GLN A 184 6.02 19.74 -8.96
N GLU A 185 6.91 19.95 -8.00
CA GLU A 185 7.93 19.03 -7.51
C GLU A 185 7.32 17.76 -6.94
N TYR A 186 6.34 17.84 -6.01
CA TYR A 186 5.78 16.62 -5.42
C TYR A 186 5.13 15.72 -6.48
N ALA A 187 4.36 16.30 -7.41
CA ALA A 187 3.79 15.56 -8.53
C ALA A 187 4.88 14.95 -9.45
N THR A 188 6.00 15.65 -9.65
CA THR A 188 7.15 15.15 -10.43
C THR A 188 7.82 13.98 -9.73
N LEU A 189 8.12 14.13 -8.43
CA LEU A 189 8.70 13.07 -7.62
C LEU A 189 7.77 11.86 -7.53
N LYS A 190 6.46 12.03 -7.35
CA LYS A 190 5.49 10.93 -7.35
C LYS A 190 5.49 10.16 -8.67
N LYS A 191 5.58 10.84 -9.80
CA LYS A 191 5.67 10.18 -11.10
C LYS A 191 6.95 9.33 -11.25
N GLU A 192 8.06 9.78 -10.66
CA GLU A 192 9.36 9.14 -10.77
C GLU A 192 9.53 7.98 -9.76
N TYR A 193 9.14 8.19 -8.51
CA TYR A 193 9.52 7.31 -7.39
C TYR A 193 8.41 6.36 -6.92
N GLN A 194 7.13 6.61 -7.21
CA GLN A 194 6.02 5.75 -6.73
C GLN A 194 6.16 4.26 -7.11
N ASN A 195 6.75 3.97 -8.27
CA ASN A 195 6.94 2.60 -8.76
C ASN A 195 8.43 2.22 -8.87
N THR A 196 9.32 2.94 -8.19
CA THR A 196 10.75 2.66 -8.19
C THR A 196 11.06 1.43 -7.32
N ASP A 197 12.18 0.75 -7.59
CA ASP A 197 12.68 -0.30 -6.71
C ASP A 197 13.23 0.31 -5.42
N TRP A 198 12.37 0.36 -4.40
CA TRP A 198 12.69 0.88 -3.07
C TRP A 198 13.72 0.06 -2.29
N ARG A 199 14.23 -1.05 -2.83
CA ARG A 199 15.35 -1.81 -2.21
C ARG A 199 16.71 -1.22 -2.52
N VAL A 200 16.82 -0.36 -3.53
CA VAL A 200 18.11 0.21 -3.97
C VAL A 200 18.72 1.04 -2.85
N ARG A 201 20.00 0.80 -2.55
CA ARG A 201 20.79 1.54 -1.56
C ARG A 201 22.13 2.02 -2.15
N PRO A 202 22.64 3.20 -1.72
CA PRO A 202 22.03 4.12 -0.76
C PRO A 202 20.78 4.83 -1.31
N LEU A 203 19.86 5.24 -0.44
CA LEU A 203 18.72 6.08 -0.83
C LEU A 203 19.23 7.41 -1.38
N THR A 204 18.70 7.82 -2.53
CA THR A 204 19.07 9.12 -3.12
C THR A 204 18.32 10.26 -2.42
N GLU A 205 18.88 11.46 -2.42
CA GLU A 205 18.22 12.64 -1.84
C GLU A 205 16.80 12.89 -2.42
N PRO A 206 16.53 12.73 -3.74
CA PRO A 206 15.17 12.80 -4.26
C PRO A 206 14.22 11.73 -3.71
N MET A 207 14.69 10.50 -3.47
CA MET A 207 13.87 9.43 -2.85
C MET A 207 13.50 9.79 -1.40
N ILE A 208 14.45 10.32 -0.64
CA ILE A 208 14.21 10.78 0.74
C ILE A 208 13.21 11.94 0.74
N ARG A 209 13.40 12.91 -0.15
CA ARG A 209 12.49 14.06 -0.27
C ARG A 209 11.07 13.63 -0.66
N TYR A 210 10.96 12.69 -1.59
CA TYR A 210 9.68 12.09 -1.97
C TYR A 210 8.96 11.49 -0.76
N GLY A 211 9.63 10.61 0.00
CA GLY A 211 9.02 9.98 1.17
C GLY A 211 8.57 11.00 2.22
N ARG A 212 9.28 12.11 2.37
CA ARG A 212 8.84 13.20 3.27
C ARG A 212 7.57 13.87 2.79
N TYR A 213 7.43 14.11 1.48
CA TYR A 213 6.21 14.69 0.93
C TYR A 213 4.96 13.85 1.20
N ASP A 214 5.10 12.52 1.24
CA ASP A 214 3.97 11.61 1.49
C ASP A 214 3.43 11.69 2.93
N VAL A 215 4.16 12.29 3.87
CA VAL A 215 3.70 12.48 5.27
C VAL A 215 3.55 13.92 5.71
N HIS A 216 4.36 14.84 5.17
CA HIS A 216 4.52 16.19 5.69
C HIS A 216 3.21 17.00 5.73
N PHE A 217 2.36 16.82 4.73
CA PHE A 217 1.10 17.57 4.62
C PHE A 217 -0.09 16.86 5.27
N LEU A 218 0.05 15.61 5.73
CA LEU A 218 -1.09 14.82 6.21
C LEU A 218 -1.74 15.42 7.47
N VAL A 219 -0.94 15.94 8.40
CA VAL A 219 -1.46 16.64 9.59
C VAL A 219 -2.34 17.83 9.18
N LYS A 220 -1.84 18.65 8.24
CA LYS A 220 -2.59 19.81 7.74
C LYS A 220 -3.83 19.40 6.96
N LEU A 221 -3.72 18.37 6.13
CA LEU A 221 -4.82 17.83 5.34
C LEU A 221 -5.95 17.29 6.20
N ARG A 222 -5.65 16.58 7.30
CA ARG A 222 -6.67 16.12 8.25
C ARG A 222 -7.56 17.28 8.68
N LEU A 223 -6.98 18.39 9.13
CA LEU A 223 -7.74 19.56 9.56
C LEU A 223 -8.63 20.14 8.44
N LEU A 224 -8.08 20.31 7.24
CA LEU A 224 -8.79 20.84 6.08
C LEU A 224 -9.96 19.93 5.65
N LEU A 225 -9.75 18.62 5.68
CA LEU A 225 -10.77 17.63 5.32
C LEU A 225 -11.88 17.56 6.38
N ILE A 226 -11.54 17.63 7.67
CA ILE A 226 -12.54 17.72 8.75
C ILE A 226 -13.39 18.98 8.55
N ARG A 227 -12.76 20.13 8.27
CA ARG A 227 -13.46 21.40 7.97
C ARG A 227 -14.47 21.21 6.84
N ASP A 228 -14.04 20.62 5.73
CA ASP A 228 -14.89 20.49 4.54
C ASP A 228 -16.01 19.47 4.72
N LEU A 229 -15.76 18.36 5.42
CA LEU A 229 -16.80 17.38 5.79
C LEU A 229 -17.86 18.01 6.68
N THR A 230 -17.42 18.80 7.65
CA THR A 230 -18.31 19.54 8.56
C THR A 230 -19.14 20.56 7.80
N LYS A 231 -18.53 21.30 6.86
CA LYS A 231 -19.24 22.27 6.00
C LYS A 231 -20.25 21.60 5.08
N ALA A 232 -19.88 20.53 4.40
CA ALA A 232 -20.75 19.82 3.46
C ALA A 232 -22.07 19.42 4.14
N GLN A 233 -22.00 18.85 5.34
CA GLN A 233 -23.19 18.46 6.09
C GLN A 233 -24.03 19.67 6.54
N LEU A 234 -23.41 20.80 6.90
CA LEU A 234 -24.14 22.03 7.25
C LEU A 234 -24.90 22.62 6.04
N PHE A 235 -24.37 22.45 4.84
CA PHE A 235 -25.06 22.89 3.61
C PHE A 235 -26.21 21.95 3.25
N ASP A 236 -26.04 20.64 3.43
CA ASP A 236 -27.10 19.66 3.23
C ASP A 236 -28.24 19.85 4.26
N SER A 237 -27.91 20.11 5.53
CA SER A 237 -28.91 20.34 6.58
C SER A 237 -29.57 21.72 6.50
N ALA A 238 -28.93 22.74 5.92
CA ALA A 238 -29.58 24.02 5.64
C ALA A 238 -30.74 23.92 4.63
N GLY A 239 -30.85 22.81 3.90
CA GLY A 239 -31.98 22.48 3.03
C GLY A 239 -33.01 21.52 3.63
N LEU A 240 -32.77 20.98 4.83
CA LEU A 240 -33.63 20.01 5.51
C LEU A 240 -34.37 20.68 6.68
N ASP A 241 -35.60 20.25 6.94
CA ASP A 241 -36.36 20.68 8.12
C ASP A 241 -35.70 20.12 9.40
N GLN A 242 -35.66 20.92 10.47
CA GLN A 242 -34.99 20.56 11.72
C GLN A 242 -35.57 19.28 12.35
N ASP A 243 -36.85 19.01 12.11
CA ASP A 243 -37.53 17.80 12.56
C ASP A 243 -37.08 16.54 11.81
N GLU A 244 -36.69 16.66 10.54
CA GLU A 244 -36.17 15.54 9.74
C GLU A 244 -34.77 15.13 10.21
N GLU A 245 -33.90 16.12 10.47
CA GLU A 245 -32.54 15.89 10.99
C GLU A 245 -32.57 15.25 12.38
N ALA A 246 -33.45 15.75 13.28
CA ALA A 246 -33.65 15.16 14.60
C ALA A 246 -34.16 13.70 14.54
N ARG A 247 -35.06 13.39 13.59
CA ARG A 247 -35.56 12.02 13.36
C ARG A 247 -34.46 11.10 12.84
N MET A 248 -33.60 11.56 11.92
CA MET A 248 -32.48 10.75 11.44
C MET A 248 -31.48 10.42 12.56
N VAL A 249 -31.11 11.43 13.37
CA VAL A 249 -30.23 11.23 14.52
C VAL A 249 -30.86 10.25 15.52
N ALA A 250 -32.16 10.40 15.82
CA ALA A 250 -32.87 9.49 16.72
C ALA A 250 -32.91 8.04 16.20
N ARG A 251 -33.09 7.83 14.89
CA ARG A 251 -33.02 6.50 14.28
C ARG A 251 -31.62 5.89 14.37
N ALA A 252 -30.58 6.65 14.03
CA ALA A 252 -29.20 6.19 14.10
C ALA A 252 -28.78 5.85 15.53
N LEU A 253 -29.20 6.66 16.51
CA LEU A 253 -28.98 6.39 17.94
C LEU A 253 -29.71 5.12 18.39
N ALA A 254 -30.99 4.96 18.01
CA ALA A 254 -31.77 3.78 18.37
C ALA A 254 -31.16 2.50 17.79
N GLU A 255 -30.59 2.56 16.58
CA GLU A 255 -29.94 1.43 15.93
C GLU A 255 -28.60 1.05 16.57
N THR A 256 -27.82 2.05 17.00
CA THR A 256 -26.61 1.81 17.81
C THR A 256 -26.94 1.23 19.17
N PHE A 257 -27.99 1.71 19.86
CA PHE A 257 -28.45 1.12 21.12
C PHE A 257 -28.95 -0.32 20.95
N ARG A 258 -29.69 -0.63 19.88
CA ARG A 258 -30.12 -2.01 19.58
C ARG A 258 -28.94 -2.93 19.31
N THR A 259 -27.93 -2.44 18.60
CA THR A 259 -26.70 -3.20 18.33
C THR A 259 -25.94 -3.45 19.64
N ALA A 260 -25.80 -2.44 20.49
CA ALA A 260 -25.17 -2.59 21.82
C ALA A 260 -25.93 -3.58 22.72
N GLN A 261 -27.27 -3.54 22.72
CA GLN A 261 -28.09 -4.51 23.47
C GLN A 261 -27.95 -5.94 22.94
N ARG A 262 -27.83 -6.14 21.63
CA ARG A 262 -27.56 -7.47 21.06
C ARG A 262 -26.21 -8.05 21.51
N PHE A 263 -25.20 -7.20 21.69
CA PHE A 263 -23.90 -7.63 22.22
C PHE A 263 -23.98 -7.99 23.71
N GLU A 264 -24.80 -7.30 24.51
CA GLU A 264 -25.04 -7.65 25.92
C GLU A 264 -25.85 -8.96 26.03
N ASP A 265 -26.86 -9.16 25.18
CA ASP A 265 -27.67 -10.39 25.15
C ASP A 265 -26.87 -11.63 24.67
N GLU A 266 -25.87 -11.45 23.80
CA GLU A 266 -24.95 -12.53 23.40
C GLU A 266 -23.94 -12.91 24.48
N GLU A 267 -23.59 -11.98 25.39
CA GLU A 267 -22.70 -12.26 26.53
C GLU A 267 -23.42 -13.03 27.65
N ASP A 268 -24.72 -12.76 27.86
CA ASP A 268 -25.59 -13.50 28.79
C ASP A 268 -26.09 -14.85 28.24
N GLY A 269 -25.88 -15.11 26.95
CA GLY A 269 -26.31 -16.32 26.24
C GLY A 269 -25.33 -17.50 26.20
N ILE A 270 -24.11 -17.37 26.76
CA ILE A 270 -23.12 -18.46 26.71
C ILE A 270 -23.38 -19.49 27.82
N SER A 271 -24.37 -20.35 27.57
CA SER A 271 -24.47 -21.69 28.16
C SER A 271 -24.70 -22.72 27.07
N GLU A 272 -23.71 -23.60 26.89
CA GLU A 272 -23.74 -24.88 26.17
C GLU A 272 -24.32 -24.87 24.74
N THR A 273 -23.45 -24.68 23.74
CA THR A 273 -23.08 -25.75 22.77
C THR A 273 -22.02 -25.23 21.81
N ALA A 274 -20.79 -25.71 21.98
CA ALA A 274 -19.76 -25.64 20.95
C ALA A 274 -20.03 -26.74 19.91
N GLY A 275 -20.18 -26.36 18.64
CA GLY A 275 -20.26 -27.33 17.55
C GLY A 275 -20.77 -26.73 16.24
N GLU A 276 -19.85 -26.61 15.28
CA GLU A 276 -20.14 -26.73 13.83
C GLU A 276 -20.94 -25.59 13.16
N ASN A 277 -20.21 -24.63 12.57
CA ASN A 277 -20.26 -24.29 11.13
C ASN A 277 -19.64 -22.91 10.87
N ALA A 278 -18.38 -22.89 10.45
CA ALA A 278 -17.78 -21.76 9.76
C ALA A 278 -17.63 -22.14 8.29
N ASN A 279 -18.65 -21.87 7.48
CA ASN A 279 -18.58 -21.82 6.02
C ASN A 279 -19.84 -21.15 5.45
N ALA A 280 -19.64 -20.30 4.45
CA ALA A 280 -20.57 -19.29 3.88
C ALA A 280 -20.65 -18.04 4.79
N VAL A 281 -20.19 -16.86 4.36
CA VAL A 281 -20.85 -16.04 3.34
C VAL A 281 -19.82 -15.22 2.54
N MET A 282 -19.80 -15.45 1.22
CA MET A 282 -19.28 -14.57 0.18
C MET A 282 -20.08 -14.91 -1.09
N SER A 283 -21.28 -14.35 -1.27
CA SER A 283 -21.82 -13.98 -2.59
C SER A 283 -23.09 -13.13 -2.45
N GLU A 284 -23.30 -12.32 -3.49
CA GLU A 284 -24.58 -11.76 -3.94
C GLU A 284 -25.09 -10.49 -3.25
N SER A 285 -24.56 -9.38 -3.76
CA SER A 285 -25.34 -8.20 -4.10
C SER A 285 -26.42 -8.56 -5.12
N ASP A 286 -27.70 -8.37 -4.77
CA ASP A 286 -28.72 -7.78 -5.63
C ASP A 286 -30.04 -7.60 -4.85
N ASP A 287 -30.72 -6.50 -5.20
CA ASP A 287 -32.14 -6.19 -4.96
C ASP A 287 -32.70 -6.21 -3.53
N TYR A 288 -32.98 -5.00 -3.00
CA TYR A 288 -34.29 -4.75 -2.41
C TYR A 288 -34.67 -3.27 -2.51
N LEU A 289 -35.44 -2.95 -3.56
CA LEU A 289 -36.22 -1.73 -3.68
C LEU A 289 -37.68 -2.17 -3.78
N THR A 290 -38.39 -2.28 -2.64
CA THR A 290 -39.85 -2.37 -2.65
C THR A 290 -40.47 -1.90 -1.33
N ALA A 291 -41.12 -0.74 -1.46
CA ALA A 291 -42.33 -0.25 -0.79
C ALA A 291 -42.85 -0.94 0.49
N LEU A 292 -43.00 -0.12 1.54
CA LEU A 292 -44.09 -0.18 2.54
C LEU A 292 -44.41 1.30 2.88
N SER A 293 -45.41 1.94 2.29
CA SER A 293 -46.84 1.93 2.65
C SER A 293 -47.11 2.41 4.09
N ASP A 294 -47.63 3.64 4.18
CA ASP A 294 -48.27 4.24 5.34
C ASP A 294 -49.32 3.32 5.98
N THR A 295 -49.44 3.36 7.31
CA THR A 295 -50.73 3.42 8.02
C THR A 295 -50.56 3.69 9.52
N ASP A 296 -51.39 4.63 9.98
CA ASP A 296 -52.02 4.83 11.29
C ASP A 296 -51.21 5.21 12.55
N ASP A 297 -51.34 6.50 12.89
CA ASP A 297 -52.13 7.00 14.03
C ASP A 297 -52.18 6.15 15.30
N ASN A 298 -51.55 6.66 16.36
CA ASN A 298 -52.16 6.72 17.69
C ASN A 298 -51.72 8.00 18.40
N GLU A 299 -52.70 8.87 18.62
CA GLU A 299 -52.68 9.95 19.60
C GLU A 299 -52.56 9.35 21.01
N ASP A 300 -51.70 9.93 21.84
CA ASP A 300 -51.91 9.94 23.28
C ASP A 300 -51.47 11.29 23.85
N GLU A 301 -52.39 11.88 24.60
CA GLU A 301 -52.40 13.23 25.13
C GLU A 301 -51.42 13.44 26.30
N PHE A 302 -51.16 14.73 26.56
CA PHE A 302 -51.11 15.38 27.90
C PHE A 302 -49.74 15.73 28.50
N PHE A 303 -49.36 17.03 28.43
CA PHE A 303 -49.44 17.94 29.59
C PHE A 303 -49.27 19.42 29.15
N ASP A 304 -50.34 20.21 29.31
CA ASP A 304 -50.36 21.67 29.21
C ASP A 304 -49.61 22.31 30.39
N GLY A 305 -48.85 23.38 30.12
CA GLY A 305 -48.04 24.07 31.13
C GLY A 305 -47.55 25.46 30.73
N ASP A 306 -48.52 26.37 30.54
CA ASP A 306 -48.53 27.80 30.89
C ASP A 306 -47.55 28.81 30.22
N ASP A 307 -48.15 29.95 29.93
CA ASP A 307 -47.73 31.07 29.10
C ASP A 307 -46.56 31.89 29.67
N GLY A 308 -45.65 32.26 28.77
CA GLY A 308 -44.60 33.26 28.99
C GLY A 308 -44.43 34.15 27.76
N ASN A 309 -45.47 34.92 27.43
CA ASN A 309 -45.50 35.92 26.37
C ASN A 309 -44.36 36.94 26.51
N ASN A 310 -43.42 36.96 25.56
CA ASN A 310 -42.60 38.13 25.26
C ASN A 310 -42.45 38.27 23.74
N ASN A 311 -43.34 39.07 23.17
CA ASN A 311 -43.12 39.74 21.90
C ASN A 311 -41.85 40.60 21.99
N ASP A 312 -40.76 40.15 21.37
CA ASP A 312 -39.72 41.05 20.91
C ASP A 312 -39.31 40.67 19.50
N THR A 313 -39.92 41.36 18.54
CA THR A 313 -39.50 41.41 17.14
C THR A 313 -38.14 42.10 17.06
N THR A 314 -37.08 41.32 17.21
CA THR A 314 -35.77 41.68 16.67
C THR A 314 -35.31 40.54 15.77
N SER A 315 -35.05 40.87 14.50
CA SER A 315 -34.37 39.99 13.56
C SER A 315 -32.94 39.76 14.07
N SER A 316 -32.76 38.84 15.01
CA SER A 316 -31.43 38.34 15.33
C SER A 316 -31.02 37.45 14.16
N GLU A 317 -30.25 37.99 13.22
CA GLU A 317 -29.40 37.15 12.38
C GLU A 317 -28.59 36.27 13.33
N LYS A 318 -29.01 35.01 13.51
CA LYS A 318 -28.28 34.04 14.33
C LYS A 318 -26.88 33.96 13.75
N LYS A 319 -25.89 34.57 14.40
CA LYS A 319 -24.48 34.50 13.97
C LYS A 319 -24.14 33.03 13.79
N LYS A 320 -23.87 32.63 12.54
CA LYS A 320 -23.42 31.27 12.23
C LYS A 320 -22.21 30.97 13.10
N LYS A 321 -22.26 29.87 13.84
CA LYS A 321 -21.17 29.40 14.69
C LYS A 321 -19.95 29.17 13.80
N SER A 322 -18.84 29.87 14.05
CA SER A 322 -17.59 29.73 13.28
C SER A 322 -16.64 28.70 13.89
N VAL A 323 -16.68 28.52 15.22
CA VAL A 323 -15.80 27.61 15.97
C VAL A 323 -16.54 26.34 16.35
N PHE A 324 -16.01 25.20 15.93
CA PHE A 324 -16.50 23.87 16.25
C PHE A 324 -15.47 23.15 17.11
N ARG A 325 -15.86 22.75 18.33
CA ARG A 325 -15.02 21.93 19.21
C ARG A 325 -15.29 20.45 18.93
N ALA A 326 -14.43 19.55 19.40
CA ALA A 326 -14.60 18.10 19.27
C ALA A 326 -16.03 17.60 19.53
N LYS A 327 -16.69 18.08 20.59
CA LYS A 327 -18.10 17.72 20.90
C LYS A 327 -19.09 18.12 19.81
N ASP A 328 -18.83 19.23 19.13
CA ASP A 328 -19.66 19.73 18.03
C ASP A 328 -19.36 18.93 16.76
N LEU A 329 -18.07 18.68 16.48
CA LEU A 329 -17.60 17.87 15.35
C LEU A 329 -18.19 16.45 15.39
N ARG A 330 -18.35 15.85 16.58
CA ARG A 330 -18.98 14.53 16.74
C ARG A 330 -20.45 14.46 16.30
N MET A 331 -21.13 15.59 16.17
CA MET A 331 -22.50 15.64 15.66
C MET A 331 -22.56 15.54 14.13
N HIS A 332 -21.41 15.64 13.45
CA HIS A 332 -21.34 15.55 12.00
C HIS A 332 -21.20 14.10 11.55
N LEU A 333 -22.32 13.48 11.16
CA LEU A 333 -22.41 12.09 10.73
C LEU A 333 -21.47 11.77 9.56
N GLY A 334 -21.32 12.68 8.59
CA GLY A 334 -20.39 12.46 7.47
C GLY A 334 -18.93 12.34 7.93
N LEU A 335 -18.53 13.20 8.87
CA LEU A 335 -17.21 13.14 9.50
C LEU A 335 -17.05 11.86 10.35
N MET A 336 -18.05 11.54 11.17
CA MET A 336 -17.99 10.36 12.04
C MET A 336 -17.97 9.05 11.24
N ASN A 337 -18.65 8.99 10.10
CA ASN A 337 -18.57 7.85 9.18
C ASN A 337 -17.14 7.70 8.63
N VAL A 338 -16.51 8.78 8.19
CA VAL A 338 -15.10 8.74 7.73
C VAL A 338 -14.17 8.24 8.84
N ILE A 339 -14.35 8.75 10.06
CA ILE A 339 -13.55 8.31 11.22
C ILE A 339 -13.80 6.83 11.53
N SER A 340 -15.04 6.36 11.48
CA SER A 340 -15.41 4.95 11.68
C SER A 340 -14.74 4.06 10.62
N THR A 341 -14.90 4.40 9.34
CA THR A 341 -14.25 3.69 8.23
C THR A 341 -12.73 3.68 8.40
N SER A 342 -12.14 4.78 8.86
CA SER A 342 -10.70 4.85 9.14
C SER A 342 -10.28 3.86 10.24
N GLN A 343 -11.10 3.65 11.28
CA GLN A 343 -10.80 2.63 12.29
C GLN A 343 -10.98 1.22 11.75
N GLU A 344 -11.99 0.98 10.90
CA GLU A 344 -12.16 -0.30 10.22
C GLU A 344 -10.95 -0.63 9.34
N ARG A 345 -10.31 0.37 8.71
CA ARG A 345 -9.06 0.17 7.97
C ARG A 345 -7.91 -0.31 8.85
N CYS A 346 -7.89 0.03 10.13
CA CYS A 346 -6.91 -0.50 11.09
C CYS A 346 -7.07 -2.01 11.33
N LEU A 347 -8.24 -2.59 11.02
CA LEU A 347 -8.51 -4.03 11.13
C LEU A 347 -8.14 -4.80 9.85
N CYS A 348 -7.69 -4.13 8.80
CA CYS A 348 -7.15 -4.75 7.58
C CYS A 348 -5.76 -5.35 7.85
N LEU A 349 -5.69 -6.28 8.82
CA LEU A 349 -4.46 -6.97 9.17
C LEU A 349 -4.04 -7.92 8.06
N TRP A 350 -2.73 -8.15 7.96
CA TRP A 350 -2.21 -9.18 7.07
C TRP A 350 -2.81 -10.54 7.40
N VAL A 351 -3.43 -11.15 6.39
CA VAL A 351 -3.83 -12.55 6.41
C VAL A 351 -2.83 -13.29 5.53
N ASP A 352 -2.26 -14.38 6.03
CA ASP A 352 -1.32 -15.19 5.27
C ASP A 352 -1.99 -15.70 3.98
N LYS A 353 -1.66 -15.04 2.85
CA LYS A 353 -2.18 -15.37 1.54
C LYS A 353 -1.16 -16.25 0.85
N LYS A 354 -1.34 -17.56 0.96
CA LYS A 354 -0.57 -18.52 0.16
C LYS A 354 -0.73 -18.22 -1.32
N GLU A 355 0.38 -18.27 -2.05
CA GLU A 355 0.35 -18.20 -3.51
C GLU A 355 -0.57 -19.31 -4.06
N PRO A 356 -1.51 -19.00 -4.96
CA PRO A 356 -2.45 -19.98 -5.48
C PRO A 356 -1.76 -20.77 -6.60
N ALA A 357 -0.85 -21.68 -6.24
CA ALA A 357 -0.09 -22.48 -7.19
C ALA A 357 -1.01 -23.11 -8.26
N GLU A 358 -2.11 -23.74 -7.85
CA GLU A 358 -3.04 -24.39 -8.79
C GLU A 358 -3.90 -23.43 -9.64
N ARG A 359 -4.02 -22.15 -9.25
CA ARG A 359 -4.77 -21.13 -10.00
C ARG A 359 -3.86 -20.04 -10.58
N HIS A 360 -2.57 -20.33 -10.71
CA HIS A 360 -1.60 -19.39 -11.23
C HIS A 360 -1.83 -19.14 -12.73
N ASP A 361 -1.82 -17.87 -13.15
CA ASP A 361 -2.16 -17.49 -14.54
C ASP A 361 -1.24 -18.15 -15.58
N ALA A 362 0.06 -18.27 -15.29
CA ALA A 362 1.00 -18.96 -16.19
C ALA A 362 0.66 -20.45 -16.35
N LEU A 363 0.27 -21.13 -15.27
CA LEU A 363 -0.13 -22.52 -15.29
C LEU A 363 -1.42 -22.68 -16.12
N ILE A 364 -2.44 -21.86 -15.82
CA ILE A 364 -3.71 -21.83 -16.55
C ILE A 364 -3.48 -21.57 -18.04
N SER A 365 -2.61 -20.62 -18.37
CA SER A 365 -2.26 -20.28 -19.76
C SER A 365 -1.64 -21.45 -20.52
N VAL A 366 -0.73 -22.19 -19.88
CA VAL A 366 -0.08 -23.34 -20.50
C VAL A 366 -1.04 -24.52 -20.66
N ILE A 367 -1.88 -24.79 -19.66
CA ILE A 367 -2.97 -25.81 -19.74
C ILE A 367 -3.96 -25.44 -20.84
N ARG A 368 -4.39 -24.18 -20.93
CA ARG A 368 -5.31 -23.74 -21.98
C ARG A 368 -4.69 -23.94 -23.37
N LYS A 369 -3.42 -23.59 -23.57
CA LYS A 369 -2.73 -23.81 -24.85
C LYS A 369 -2.63 -25.29 -25.22
N SER A 370 -2.55 -26.21 -24.25
CA SER A 370 -2.53 -27.64 -24.55
C SER A 370 -3.89 -28.17 -25.01
N THR A 371 -4.98 -27.68 -24.42
CA THR A 371 -6.34 -28.06 -24.85
C THR A 371 -6.68 -27.65 -26.29
N PHE A 372 -6.03 -26.61 -26.84
CA PHE A 372 -6.20 -26.15 -28.23
C PHE A 372 -5.12 -26.65 -29.20
N GLY A 373 -4.35 -27.68 -28.82
CA GLY A 373 -3.38 -28.36 -29.71
C GLY A 373 -2.04 -27.63 -29.91
N GLY A 374 -1.70 -26.65 -29.06
CA GLY A 374 -0.48 -25.84 -29.19
C GLY A 374 0.68 -26.19 -28.23
N SER A 375 0.43 -27.00 -27.19
CA SER A 375 1.39 -27.38 -26.13
C SER A 375 1.04 -28.79 -25.61
N GLU A 376 2.01 -29.59 -25.14
CA GLU A 376 1.72 -30.90 -24.49
C GLU A 376 1.89 -30.78 -22.97
N TRP A 377 1.01 -30.02 -22.30
CA TRP A 377 0.93 -30.08 -20.84
C TRP A 377 0.05 -31.27 -20.43
N ASN A 378 0.63 -32.25 -19.75
CA ASN A 378 -0.04 -33.49 -19.32
C ASN A 378 0.05 -33.71 -17.79
N GLU A 379 -0.50 -34.83 -17.30
CA GLU A 379 -0.50 -35.16 -15.87
C GLU A 379 0.91 -35.34 -15.29
N SER A 380 1.87 -35.80 -16.11
CA SER A 380 3.26 -35.88 -15.69
C SER A 380 3.87 -34.48 -15.46
N ASN A 381 3.58 -33.50 -16.34
CA ASN A 381 3.99 -32.12 -16.11
C ASN A 381 3.33 -31.54 -14.85
N MET A 382 2.05 -31.85 -14.61
CA MET A 382 1.33 -31.40 -13.43
C MET A 382 1.89 -32.02 -12.14
N SER A 383 2.22 -33.31 -12.16
CA SER A 383 2.87 -34.00 -11.03
C SER A 383 4.24 -33.40 -10.73
N LEU A 384 5.07 -33.18 -11.75
CA LEU A 384 6.36 -32.51 -11.60
C LEU A 384 6.19 -31.08 -11.07
N TYR A 385 5.23 -30.32 -11.60
CA TYR A 385 4.91 -28.98 -11.12
C TYR A 385 4.59 -28.97 -9.62
N ARG A 386 3.72 -29.89 -9.14
CA ARG A 386 3.39 -30.01 -7.72
C ARG A 386 4.61 -30.35 -6.86
N LYS A 387 5.42 -31.33 -7.27
CA LYS A 387 6.68 -31.69 -6.58
C LYS A 387 7.62 -30.49 -6.46
N LEU A 388 7.73 -29.69 -7.52
CA LEU A 388 8.56 -28.48 -7.54
C LEU A 388 7.99 -27.34 -6.68
N VAL A 389 6.66 -27.20 -6.58
CA VAL A 389 6.03 -26.23 -5.66
C VAL A 389 6.27 -26.63 -4.21
N GLU A 390 6.11 -27.90 -3.86
CA GLU A 390 6.39 -28.42 -2.51
C GLU A 390 7.87 -28.20 -2.13
N TRP A 391 8.79 -28.60 -3.02
CA TRP A 391 10.22 -28.34 -2.83
C TRP A 391 10.53 -26.86 -2.61
N ARG A 392 9.90 -25.97 -3.39
CA ARG A 392 10.10 -24.52 -3.28
C ARG A 392 9.65 -24.02 -1.91
N ASP A 393 8.51 -24.47 -1.42
CA ASP A 393 7.96 -24.08 -0.12
C ASP A 393 8.84 -24.62 1.02
N ASP A 394 9.39 -25.84 0.89
CA ASP A 394 10.34 -26.43 1.85
C ASP A 394 11.64 -25.63 1.93
N VAL A 395 12.24 -25.26 0.78
CA VAL A 395 13.46 -24.43 0.73
C VAL A 395 13.19 -23.06 1.35
N ALA A 396 12.02 -22.46 1.07
CA ALA A 396 11.66 -21.17 1.65
C ALA A 396 11.57 -21.24 3.18
N ALA A 397 10.99 -22.31 3.73
CA ALA A 397 10.94 -22.54 5.17
C ALA A 397 12.34 -22.74 5.77
N MET A 398 13.25 -23.47 5.10
CA MET A 398 14.63 -23.67 5.55
C MET A 398 15.41 -22.34 5.61
N GLU A 399 15.27 -21.52 4.59
CA GLU A 399 15.92 -20.21 4.49
C GLU A 399 15.19 -19.09 5.26
N SER A 400 14.10 -19.43 5.98
CA SER A 400 13.25 -18.46 6.69
C SER A 400 12.82 -17.29 5.80
N THR A 401 12.49 -17.61 4.55
CA THR A 401 12.14 -16.64 3.50
C THR A 401 10.81 -17.01 2.85
N MET A 402 10.41 -16.25 1.83
CA MET A 402 9.17 -16.46 1.10
C MET A 402 9.39 -17.36 -0.12
N PRO A 403 8.43 -18.22 -0.50
CA PRO A 403 8.56 -19.09 -1.69
C PRO A 403 8.90 -18.33 -2.98
N GLY A 404 8.36 -17.12 -3.16
CA GLY A 404 8.68 -16.27 -4.29
C GLY A 404 10.14 -15.79 -4.37
N ILE A 405 10.85 -15.70 -3.22
CA ILE A 405 12.28 -15.36 -3.17
C ILE A 405 13.13 -16.53 -3.65
N VAL A 406 12.72 -17.76 -3.33
CA VAL A 406 13.35 -18.99 -3.87
C VAL A 406 13.19 -19.00 -5.39
N CYS A 407 11.97 -18.91 -5.88
CA CYS A 407 11.66 -18.64 -7.30
C CYS A 407 10.17 -18.35 -7.55
N SER A 408 9.88 -17.67 -8.66
CA SER A 408 8.50 -17.41 -9.07
C SER A 408 7.78 -18.67 -9.55
N LEU A 409 6.45 -18.69 -9.41
CA LEU A 409 5.61 -19.75 -10.00
C LEU A 409 5.73 -19.80 -11.52
N ASP A 410 5.96 -18.67 -12.21
CA ASP A 410 6.27 -18.63 -13.63
C ASP A 410 7.51 -19.45 -14.00
N LEU A 411 8.55 -19.37 -13.17
CA LEU A 411 9.76 -20.17 -13.35
C LEU A 411 9.45 -21.65 -13.11
N ILE A 412 8.72 -22.00 -12.04
CA ILE A 412 8.32 -23.38 -11.75
C ILE A 412 7.47 -23.97 -12.89
N VAL A 413 6.50 -23.23 -13.44
CA VAL A 413 5.73 -23.65 -14.61
C VAL A 413 6.65 -23.91 -15.81
N SER A 414 7.62 -23.02 -16.03
CA SER A 414 8.56 -23.16 -17.13
C SER A 414 9.52 -24.34 -16.96
N VAL A 415 9.97 -24.62 -15.74
CA VAL A 415 10.80 -25.78 -15.38
C VAL A 415 9.99 -27.07 -15.50
N ALA A 416 8.73 -27.11 -15.05
CA ALA A 416 7.87 -28.28 -15.23
C ALA A 416 7.55 -28.57 -16.70
N TYR A 417 7.45 -27.51 -17.52
CA TYR A 417 7.19 -27.64 -18.96
C TYR A 417 8.45 -28.03 -19.76
N LYS A 418 9.59 -27.39 -19.48
CA LYS A 418 10.84 -27.58 -20.22
C LYS A 418 11.85 -28.47 -19.51
N GLN A 419 11.56 -29.03 -18.34
CA GLN A 419 12.35 -30.08 -17.68
C GLN A 419 13.90 -29.93 -17.81
N PRO A 420 14.50 -28.79 -17.42
CA PRO A 420 15.95 -28.61 -17.47
C PRO A 420 16.63 -29.54 -16.44
N ILE A 421 17.78 -30.11 -16.82
CA ILE A 421 18.52 -31.06 -15.96
C ILE A 421 19.88 -30.53 -15.48
N ASP A 422 20.22 -29.31 -15.89
CA ASP A 422 21.44 -28.60 -15.52
C ASP A 422 21.25 -27.07 -15.60
N LYS A 423 22.23 -26.34 -15.06
CA LYS A 423 22.23 -24.87 -14.99
C LYS A 423 22.21 -24.21 -16.37
N SER A 424 22.83 -24.83 -17.37
CA SER A 424 22.81 -24.33 -18.76
C SER A 424 21.40 -24.38 -19.35
N GLY A 425 20.68 -25.49 -19.15
CA GLY A 425 19.28 -25.63 -19.51
C GLY A 425 18.39 -24.62 -18.77
N LEU A 426 18.62 -24.42 -17.47
CA LEU A 426 17.86 -23.46 -16.68
C LEU A 426 18.08 -22.01 -17.14
N LYS A 427 19.32 -21.63 -17.49
CA LYS A 427 19.63 -20.29 -18.03
C LYS A 427 19.02 -20.01 -19.41
N LEU A 428 18.63 -21.05 -20.15
CA LEU A 428 17.83 -20.89 -21.39
C LEU A 428 16.35 -20.62 -21.11
N ILE A 429 15.88 -20.93 -19.89
CA ILE A 429 14.52 -20.63 -19.43
C ILE A 429 14.46 -19.20 -18.89
N SER A 430 15.36 -18.88 -17.96
CA SER A 430 15.47 -17.55 -17.37
C SER A 430 16.93 -17.11 -17.37
N TYR A 431 17.22 -16.00 -18.03
CA TYR A 431 18.59 -15.48 -18.12
C TYR A 431 19.13 -15.04 -16.75
N PHE A 432 18.27 -14.41 -15.96
CA PHE A 432 18.55 -14.06 -14.57
C PHE A 432 17.91 -15.10 -13.66
N LEU A 433 18.71 -15.70 -12.78
CA LEU A 433 18.23 -16.67 -11.80
C LEU A 433 18.06 -15.99 -10.44
N PRO A 434 17.10 -16.45 -9.61
CA PRO A 434 17.06 -16.09 -8.20
C PRO A 434 18.39 -16.43 -7.52
N GLU A 435 18.79 -15.61 -6.54
CA GLU A 435 20.09 -15.73 -5.86
C GLU A 435 20.32 -17.12 -5.26
N LEU A 436 19.30 -17.68 -4.60
CA LEU A 436 19.33 -19.04 -4.02
C LEU A 436 19.53 -20.15 -5.07
N LEU A 437 19.16 -19.90 -6.33
CA LEU A 437 19.39 -20.83 -7.45
C LEU A 437 20.69 -20.55 -8.20
N GLU A 438 21.26 -19.35 -8.04
CA GLU A 438 22.52 -18.98 -8.66
C GLU A 438 23.73 -19.39 -7.82
N ASP A 439 23.61 -19.36 -6.49
CA ASP A 439 24.62 -19.81 -5.54
C ASP A 439 24.85 -21.32 -5.62
N GLU A 440 26.07 -21.72 -5.97
CA GLU A 440 26.45 -23.13 -6.13
C GLU A 440 26.74 -23.81 -4.79
N ASP A 441 27.06 -23.04 -3.75
CA ASP A 441 27.38 -23.59 -2.43
C ASP A 441 26.12 -24.04 -1.67
N LEU A 442 24.95 -23.50 -2.03
CA LEU A 442 23.66 -23.85 -1.42
C LEU A 442 23.03 -25.14 -2.00
N GLY A 443 23.36 -25.52 -3.23
CA GLY A 443 22.91 -26.77 -3.85
C GLY A 443 21.43 -26.83 -4.29
N TYR A 444 20.63 -25.79 -4.04
CA TYR A 444 19.19 -25.79 -4.36
C TYR A 444 18.86 -26.00 -5.84
N ALA A 445 19.70 -25.48 -6.75
CA ALA A 445 19.54 -25.75 -8.18
C ALA A 445 19.72 -27.26 -8.50
N ASP A 446 20.67 -27.93 -7.85
CA ASP A 446 20.92 -29.36 -8.03
C ASP A 446 19.79 -30.23 -7.47
N ASP A 447 19.16 -29.81 -6.37
CA ASP A 447 17.95 -30.45 -5.84
C ASP A 447 16.80 -30.36 -6.84
N MET A 448 16.55 -29.16 -7.40
CA MET A 448 15.56 -28.96 -8.46
C MET A 448 15.84 -29.89 -9.66
N PHE A 449 17.10 -29.96 -10.11
CA PHE A 449 17.46 -30.84 -11.23
C PHE A 449 17.30 -32.31 -10.89
N SER A 450 17.50 -32.71 -9.63
CA SER A 450 17.29 -34.08 -9.18
C SER A 450 15.81 -34.46 -9.24
N ILE A 451 14.91 -33.58 -8.78
CA ILE A 451 13.44 -33.76 -8.90
C ILE A 451 13.03 -33.92 -10.36
N VAL A 452 13.55 -33.07 -11.26
CA VAL A 452 13.26 -33.16 -12.70
C VAL A 452 13.76 -34.49 -13.28
N LYS A 453 15.00 -34.90 -12.96
CA LYS A 453 15.58 -36.17 -13.45
C LYS A 453 14.81 -37.38 -12.95
N GLU A 454 14.33 -37.36 -11.72
CA GLU A 454 13.50 -38.42 -11.14
C GLU A 454 12.16 -38.53 -11.86
N SER A 455 11.49 -37.39 -12.09
CA SER A 455 10.23 -37.37 -12.85
C SER A 455 10.41 -37.89 -14.28
N LEU A 456 11.49 -37.53 -14.97
CA LEU A 456 11.79 -38.07 -16.31
C LEU A 456 11.95 -39.60 -16.29
N LYS A 457 12.64 -40.14 -15.26
CA LYS A 457 12.82 -41.59 -15.08
C LYS A 457 11.49 -42.31 -14.80
N GLU A 458 10.66 -41.76 -13.92
CA GLU A 458 9.32 -42.29 -13.59
C GLU A 458 8.45 -42.43 -14.85
N ASN A 459 8.60 -41.50 -15.80
CA ASN A 459 7.87 -41.48 -17.06
C ASN A 459 8.54 -42.28 -18.20
N GLY A 460 9.62 -43.00 -17.93
CA GLY A 460 10.35 -43.78 -18.93
C GLY A 460 11.04 -42.95 -20.01
N GLN A 461 11.27 -41.66 -19.77
CA GLN A 461 11.95 -40.76 -20.70
C GLN A 461 13.47 -40.87 -20.53
N MET A 462 14.21 -40.88 -21.65
CA MET A 462 15.67 -40.88 -21.62
C MET A 462 16.19 -39.50 -21.23
N ILE A 463 17.12 -39.46 -20.27
CA ILE A 463 17.79 -38.22 -19.85
C ILE A 463 18.81 -37.83 -20.95
N ASP A 464 18.43 -36.87 -21.79
CA ASP A 464 19.30 -36.31 -22.83
C ASP A 464 19.84 -34.94 -22.41
N LYS A 465 21.17 -34.85 -22.23
CA LYS A 465 21.89 -33.61 -21.91
C LYS A 465 21.84 -32.55 -23.02
N THR A 466 21.39 -32.92 -24.22
CA THR A 466 21.26 -32.02 -25.37
C THR A 466 19.81 -31.62 -25.66
N ALA A 467 18.84 -32.12 -24.90
CA ALA A 467 17.42 -31.82 -25.11
C ALA A 467 17.11 -30.31 -25.10
N HIS A 468 17.85 -29.53 -24.30
CA HIS A 468 17.71 -28.08 -24.24
C HIS A 468 18.14 -27.37 -25.53
N LEU A 469 19.06 -27.96 -26.32
CA LEU A 469 19.51 -27.43 -27.61
C LEU A 469 18.41 -27.54 -28.68
N LEU A 470 17.56 -28.58 -28.61
CA LEU A 470 16.42 -28.74 -29.52
C LEU A 470 15.40 -27.60 -29.37
N TRP A 471 15.25 -27.03 -28.17
CA TRP A 471 14.38 -25.87 -27.94
C TRP A 471 15.00 -24.56 -28.43
N ALA A 472 16.30 -24.39 -28.25
CA ALA A 472 17.04 -23.24 -28.78
C ALA A 472 16.94 -23.18 -30.33
N ASP A 473 17.01 -24.35 -30.98
CA ASP A 473 16.85 -24.47 -32.43
C ASP A 473 15.41 -24.25 -32.91
N ARG A 474 14.39 -24.71 -32.18
CA ARG A 474 12.98 -24.34 -32.49
C ARG A 474 12.75 -22.84 -32.42
N ARG A 475 13.32 -22.16 -31.43
CA ARG A 475 13.20 -20.70 -31.27
C ARG A 475 13.91 -19.96 -32.42
N LYS A 476 15.12 -20.38 -32.82
CA LYS A 476 15.79 -19.84 -34.01
C LYS A 476 14.98 -20.06 -35.29
N ASN A 477 14.40 -21.25 -35.47
CA ASN A 477 13.58 -21.56 -36.65
C ASN A 477 12.27 -20.78 -36.69
N LEU A 478 11.64 -20.47 -35.54
CA LEU A 478 10.44 -19.61 -35.49
C LEU A 478 10.74 -18.16 -35.89
N TYR A 479 11.93 -17.63 -35.55
CA TYR A 479 12.37 -16.30 -36.02
C TYR A 479 12.78 -16.30 -37.50
N GLN A 480 13.28 -17.42 -38.02
CA GLN A 480 13.68 -17.55 -39.43
C GLN A 480 12.51 -17.85 -40.38
N ASN A 481 11.43 -18.48 -39.90
CA ASN A 481 10.28 -18.90 -40.72
C ASN A 481 9.04 -17.99 -40.64
N GLY A 482 9.19 -16.72 -40.22
CA GLY A 482 8.23 -15.64 -40.45
C GLY A 482 6.75 -16.00 -40.28
N VAL A 483 6.27 -16.22 -39.06
CA VAL A 483 4.82 -16.19 -38.79
C VAL A 483 4.39 -14.72 -38.73
N THR A 484 3.86 -14.24 -39.85
CA THR A 484 3.11 -12.98 -39.92
C THR A 484 1.86 -13.09 -39.06
N SER A 485 1.69 -12.16 -38.13
CA SER A 485 0.42 -11.93 -37.44
C SER A 485 -0.65 -11.60 -38.48
N GLN A 486 -1.64 -12.47 -38.65
CA GLN A 486 -2.90 -12.11 -39.30
C GLN A 486 -3.62 -11.11 -38.39
N SER A 487 -3.60 -9.84 -38.77
CA SER A 487 -4.55 -8.84 -38.29
C SER A 487 -5.94 -9.22 -38.79
N ARG A 488 -6.91 -9.30 -37.87
CA ARG A 488 -8.33 -9.37 -38.23
C ARG A 488 -8.74 -8.06 -38.89
N ASP A 489 -9.43 -8.20 -40.01
CA ASP A 489 -10.11 -7.13 -40.74
C ASP A 489 -11.06 -6.35 -39.82
N LEU A 490 -10.96 -5.02 -39.87
CA LEU A 490 -12.03 -4.08 -39.55
C LEU A 490 -12.17 -3.15 -40.75
N ASP A 491 -13.43 -3.01 -41.16
CA ASP A 491 -13.91 -2.50 -42.43
C ASP A 491 -13.58 -1.03 -42.75
N ASP A 492 -13.48 -0.79 -44.06
CA ASP A 492 -13.80 0.41 -44.85
C ASP A 492 -14.14 1.72 -44.12
N GLU A 493 -13.30 2.76 -44.31
CA GLU A 493 -13.77 4.04 -44.87
C GLU A 493 -12.63 4.87 -45.51
N LYS A 494 -12.94 5.48 -46.65
CA LYS A 494 -12.06 6.15 -47.64
C LYS A 494 -11.25 7.36 -47.12
N PRO A 495 -10.11 7.68 -47.77
CA PRO A 495 -9.32 8.87 -47.45
C PRO A 495 -9.91 10.13 -48.09
N ARG A 496 -10.02 11.22 -47.31
CA ARG A 496 -10.17 12.58 -47.85
C ARG A 496 -8.81 13.25 -47.88
N THR A 497 -8.38 13.58 -49.09
CA THR A 497 -7.26 14.45 -49.43
C THR A 497 -7.47 15.85 -48.88
N ARG A 498 -6.39 16.49 -48.43
CA ARG A 498 -6.25 17.94 -48.44
C ARG A 498 -4.80 18.31 -48.69
N GLU A 499 -4.57 18.76 -49.92
CA GLU A 499 -3.42 19.54 -50.35
C GLU A 499 -3.35 20.86 -49.57
N LEU A 500 -2.14 21.26 -49.15
CA LEU A 500 -1.69 22.64 -49.08
C LEU A 500 -0.17 22.68 -49.28
N ASP A 501 0.19 22.83 -50.56
CA ASP A 501 1.12 23.81 -51.15
C ASP A 501 2.34 24.33 -50.35
N GLY A 502 3.53 24.10 -50.94
CA GLY A 502 4.37 25.18 -51.45
C GLY A 502 5.54 25.68 -50.57
N GLY A 503 6.76 25.24 -50.88
CA GLY A 503 7.98 25.92 -50.43
C GLY A 503 9.27 25.12 -50.61
N ASN A 504 9.75 25.00 -51.86
CA ASN A 504 11.10 24.53 -52.18
C ASN A 504 12.16 25.51 -51.65
N ASN A 505 13.22 24.99 -51.06
CA ASN A 505 14.59 25.46 -51.28
C ASN A 505 15.53 24.25 -51.17
N ASP A 506 16.25 24.02 -52.25
CA ASP A 506 17.34 23.08 -52.40
C ASP A 506 18.54 23.52 -51.53
N ASP A 507 19.26 22.55 -50.93
CA ASP A 507 20.73 22.53 -50.87
C ASP A 507 21.21 21.19 -50.25
N GLU A 508 21.75 20.37 -51.15
CA GLU A 508 22.81 19.34 -51.08
C GLU A 508 23.27 18.74 -49.72
N ASP A 509 22.99 17.43 -49.62
CA ASP A 509 23.94 16.30 -49.43
C ASP A 509 24.65 15.98 -48.09
N GLU A 510 24.64 14.65 -47.86
CA GLU A 510 25.51 13.80 -47.01
C GLU A 510 25.17 13.52 -45.53
N ASN A 511 24.24 12.57 -45.35
CA ASN A 511 24.46 11.25 -44.72
C ASN A 511 24.91 11.19 -43.24
N GLU A 512 23.97 11.42 -42.32
CA GLU A 512 24.10 11.09 -40.89
C GLU A 512 23.61 9.64 -40.61
N LYS A 513 24.55 8.71 -40.35
CA LYS A 513 24.25 7.39 -39.77
C LYS A 513 24.31 7.47 -38.25
N SER A 514 23.14 7.55 -37.62
CA SER A 514 22.95 7.22 -36.20
C SER A 514 23.40 5.78 -35.94
N THR A 515 24.53 5.65 -35.25
CA THR A 515 25.07 4.38 -34.80
C THR A 515 24.84 4.29 -33.29
N TYR A 516 23.97 3.37 -32.88
CA TYR A 516 23.78 2.95 -31.50
C TYR A 516 25.12 2.50 -30.91
N LEU A 517 25.67 3.29 -29.99
CA LEU A 517 26.88 2.95 -29.27
C LEU A 517 26.55 1.94 -28.16
N THR A 518 26.85 0.68 -28.44
CA THR A 518 27.06 -0.37 -27.44
C THR A 518 28.37 -0.09 -26.71
N SER A 519 28.31 0.25 -25.42
CA SER A 519 29.50 0.48 -24.60
C SER A 519 29.78 -0.73 -23.71
N THR A 520 30.48 -1.70 -24.28
CA THR A 520 31.41 -2.56 -23.55
C THR A 520 32.69 -1.75 -23.30
N LYS A 521 33.02 -1.45 -22.04
CA LYS A 521 34.37 -1.29 -21.46
C LYS A 521 34.31 -0.50 -20.15
N VAL A 522 34.38 -1.19 -19.00
CA VAL A 522 35.23 -0.77 -17.87
C VAL A 522 35.73 -2.05 -17.17
N LEU A 523 36.86 -2.55 -17.63
CA LEU A 523 37.81 -3.31 -16.83
C LEU A 523 38.86 -2.29 -16.38
N SER A 524 38.88 -1.95 -15.08
CA SER A 524 40.05 -1.48 -14.30
C SER A 524 39.66 -0.53 -13.16
N VAL A 525 39.17 -1.06 -12.03
CA VAL A 525 39.58 -0.57 -10.69
C VAL A 525 39.41 -1.74 -9.70
N LEU A 526 40.38 -2.66 -9.71
CA LEU A 526 40.63 -3.59 -8.59
C LEU A 526 42.13 -3.51 -8.28
N ALA A 527 42.50 -2.49 -7.51
CA ALA A 527 43.75 -2.44 -6.78
C ALA A 527 43.60 -1.40 -5.66
N GLY A 528 43.42 -1.86 -4.42
CA GLY A 528 43.69 -0.98 -3.28
C GLY A 528 42.77 -1.01 -2.07
N VAL A 529 42.09 -2.10 -1.71
CA VAL A 529 41.64 -2.30 -0.32
C VAL A 529 41.73 -3.79 0.04
N MET A 530 42.94 -4.26 0.30
CA MET A 530 43.24 -5.61 0.83
C MET A 530 44.28 -5.49 1.94
N ILE A 531 44.00 -4.64 2.94
CA ILE A 531 44.66 -4.64 4.26
C ILE A 531 43.61 -4.15 5.28
N CYS A 532 42.86 -5.07 5.88
CA CYS A 532 42.25 -4.91 7.22
C CYS A 532 41.55 -6.17 7.78
N ALA A 533 41.82 -7.37 7.25
CA ALA A 533 41.26 -8.63 7.76
C ALA A 533 42.33 -9.55 8.39
N GLY A 534 43.28 -8.98 9.16
CA GLY A 534 44.44 -9.74 9.64
C GLY A 534 45.08 -9.25 10.94
N VAL A 535 44.31 -8.83 11.96
CA VAL A 535 44.87 -8.57 13.32
C VAL A 535 43.99 -9.07 14.49
N ILE A 536 42.84 -9.72 14.27
CA ILE A 536 42.00 -10.23 15.38
C ILE A 536 42.10 -11.76 15.50
N ILE A 537 43.31 -12.32 15.58
CA ILE A 537 43.57 -13.65 16.17
C ILE A 537 44.97 -13.63 16.77
N LEU A 538 45.18 -12.98 17.94
CA LEU A 538 46.34 -13.26 18.81
C LEU A 538 46.25 -12.64 20.22
N VAL A 539 45.12 -12.80 20.92
CA VAL A 539 45.09 -12.63 22.39
C VAL A 539 44.14 -13.65 23.02
N LYS A 540 44.57 -14.92 23.16
CA LYS A 540 44.14 -15.86 24.22
C LYS A 540 44.82 -17.24 24.14
N LYS A 541 46.09 -17.34 24.56
CA LYS A 541 46.70 -18.46 25.32
C LYS A 541 48.18 -18.14 25.61
N ARG A 542 48.47 -17.35 26.66
CA ARG A 542 48.84 -17.75 28.05
C ARG A 542 50.14 -18.56 28.18
N ARG A 543 51.08 -17.98 28.94
CA ARG A 543 51.88 -18.61 30.00
C ARG A 543 52.63 -19.90 29.62
N ARG A 544 53.90 -19.76 29.23
CA ARG A 544 55.10 -20.12 30.02
C ARG A 544 56.34 -19.90 29.16
#